data_AF-A0AA39UF71-F1
#
_entry.id   AF-A0AA39UF71-F1
#
_cell.length_a   1.000
_cell.length_b   1.000
_cell.length_c   1.000
_cell.angle_alpha   90.00
_cell.angle_beta   90.00
_cell.angle_gamma   90.00
#
_symmetry.space_group_name_H-M   'P 1'
#
loop_
_entity.id
_entity.type
_entity.pdbx_description
1 polymer ?
#
loop_
_entity_poly.entity_id
_entity_poly.type
_entity_poly.pdbx_seq_one_letter_code
_entity_poly.pdbx_strand_id
1 'polypeptide(L)'
;MAECCSQPFVPTMTKILYLPLFFVTLRVLAQSTAAQYGQCGGIGWSGATICPSGWSCSVVNDYYFQCLPGASTVGTPTTSNAGGGSTSSTIATPTTSASGGSATLAAGYSFIRAVEDPNFHKYLRSEIINTASNAVLGEPADAAQFVITNGQLIQNANGTPLYAIVENRANDTVVMLKMSWSETPATSGTFVFSGDTLEWSIPTITRPQTNAWYVCADDEGNLDVYVNLGFYSYNTPAGCADETIHAYTGATATA
;
A
#
# COMPACT_ATOMS: atom_id res chain seq x y z
N MET A 1 75.92 53.75 -6.79
CA MET A 1 76.68 53.49 -8.02
C MET A 1 76.64 52.00 -8.26
N ALA A 2 75.89 51.43 -9.20
CA ALA A 2 75.28 51.98 -10.40
C ALA A 2 74.00 51.17 -10.75
N GLU A 3 73.13 51.83 -11.51
CA GLU A 3 72.01 51.25 -12.24
C GLU A 3 72.46 50.18 -13.25
N CYS A 4 71.62 49.15 -13.43
CA CYS A 4 71.34 48.43 -14.69
C CYS A 4 70.48 47.20 -14.32
N CYS A 5 69.44 46.77 -15.02
CA CYS A 5 68.85 47.21 -16.27
C CYS A 5 67.45 46.58 -16.31
N SER A 6 66.46 47.40 -16.64
CA SER A 6 65.07 47.03 -16.87
C SER A 6 64.96 46.12 -18.10
N GLN A 7 64.21 45.02 -18.01
CA GLN A 7 63.68 44.30 -19.17
C GLN A 7 62.16 44.11 -18.97
N PRO A 8 61.32 44.48 -19.95
CA PRO A 8 59.88 44.31 -19.84
C PRO A 8 59.51 42.84 -20.12
N PHE A 9 58.93 42.17 -19.12
CA PHE A 9 58.26 40.89 -19.33
C PHE A 9 56.98 41.15 -20.12
N VAL A 10 56.94 40.66 -21.36
CA VAL A 10 55.72 40.66 -22.19
C VAL A 10 54.89 39.45 -21.74
N PRO A 11 53.69 39.62 -21.15
CA PRO A 11 52.84 38.48 -20.87
C PRO A 11 52.22 37.97 -22.18
N THR A 12 52.59 36.75 -22.56
CA THR A 12 51.96 36.02 -23.66
C THR A 12 50.47 35.87 -23.35
N MET A 13 49.63 36.46 -24.19
CA MET A 13 48.18 36.49 -24.06
C MET A 13 47.63 35.08 -24.38
N THR A 14 47.47 34.24 -23.35
CA THR A 14 46.75 32.98 -23.47
C THR A 14 45.27 33.30 -23.72
N LYS A 15 44.80 33.05 -24.94
CA LYS A 15 43.38 33.08 -25.31
C LYS A 15 42.63 32.04 -24.48
N ILE A 16 42.01 32.47 -23.39
CA ILE A 16 40.96 31.71 -22.70
C ILE A 16 39.73 31.78 -23.60
N LEU A 17 39.38 30.65 -24.22
CA LEU A 17 38.06 30.48 -24.83
C LEU A 17 37.02 30.58 -23.71
N TYR A 18 36.32 31.69 -23.64
CA TYR A 18 35.11 31.84 -22.82
C TYR A 18 34.00 30.99 -23.46
N LEU A 19 33.72 29.83 -22.87
CA LEU A 19 32.44 29.15 -23.06
C LEU A 19 31.36 30.00 -22.36
N PRO A 20 30.21 30.30 -23.01
CA PRO A 20 29.14 31.01 -22.35
C PRO A 20 28.54 30.11 -21.27
N LEU A 21 28.72 30.49 -20.00
CA LEU A 21 28.03 29.86 -18.88
C LEU A 21 26.56 30.28 -18.94
N PHE A 22 25.74 29.49 -19.62
CA PHE A 22 24.29 29.59 -19.57
C PHE A 22 23.84 29.20 -18.15
N PHE A 23 23.60 30.19 -17.29
CA PHE A 23 22.88 29.98 -16.03
C PHE A 23 21.41 29.68 -16.38
N VAL A 24 21.08 28.40 -16.45
CA VAL A 24 19.70 27.93 -16.47
C VAL A 24 19.08 28.27 -15.12
N THR A 25 18.25 29.31 -15.07
CA THR A 25 17.45 29.63 -13.89
C THR A 25 16.40 28.54 -13.70
N LEU A 26 16.60 27.64 -12.74
CA LEU A 26 15.54 26.73 -12.30
C LEU A 26 14.46 27.53 -11.59
N ARG A 27 13.29 27.66 -12.22
CA ARG A 27 12.07 28.10 -11.53
C ARG A 27 11.57 26.93 -10.69
N VAL A 28 11.77 27.00 -9.37
CA VAL A 28 11.11 26.12 -8.41
C VAL A 28 9.65 26.54 -8.34
N LEU A 29 8.75 25.75 -8.92
CA LEU A 29 7.32 25.85 -8.67
C LEU A 29 7.08 25.34 -7.25
N ALA A 30 6.90 26.25 -6.29
CA ALA A 30 6.45 25.88 -4.96
C ALA A 30 5.06 25.24 -5.10
N GLN A 31 4.96 23.91 -4.92
CA GLN A 31 3.68 23.23 -4.80
C GLN A 31 3.03 23.69 -3.49
N SER A 32 2.01 24.54 -3.59
CA SER A 32 1.22 24.96 -2.43
C SER A 32 0.45 23.75 -1.90
N THR A 33 0.66 23.41 -0.62
CA THR A 33 -0.15 22.42 0.10
C THR A 33 -1.41 23.08 0.65
N ALA A 34 -2.53 22.35 0.68
CA ALA A 34 -3.76 22.77 1.34
C ALA A 34 -3.52 22.96 2.84
N ALA A 35 -4.33 23.80 3.50
CA ALA A 35 -4.24 23.97 4.95
C ALA A 35 -4.73 22.71 5.68
N GLN A 36 -4.28 22.49 6.91
CA GLN A 36 -4.86 21.49 7.80
C GLN A 36 -6.35 21.79 8.02
N TYR A 37 -7.21 20.78 7.91
CA TYR A 37 -8.67 20.95 7.84
C TYR A 37 -9.19 21.83 6.69
N GLY A 38 -8.33 22.18 5.73
CA GLY A 38 -8.67 22.99 4.56
C GLY A 38 -9.13 22.15 3.37
N GLN A 39 -9.68 22.82 2.35
CA GLN A 39 -10.12 22.16 1.13
C GLN A 39 -8.93 21.68 0.30
N CYS A 40 -8.98 20.42 -0.13
CA CYS A 40 -7.96 19.77 -0.93
C CYS A 40 -8.53 19.10 -2.19
N GLY A 41 -9.80 19.30 -2.48
CA GLY A 41 -10.46 18.72 -3.65
C GLY A 41 -11.96 18.98 -3.68
N GLY A 42 -12.61 18.46 -4.70
CA GLY A 42 -14.03 18.65 -4.97
C GLY A 42 -14.30 19.18 -6.38
N ILE A 43 -15.48 18.92 -6.91
CA ILE A 43 -15.93 19.42 -8.21
C ILE A 43 -15.80 20.95 -8.25
N GLY A 44 -15.03 21.47 -9.20
CA GLY A 44 -14.78 22.90 -9.38
C GLY A 44 -13.64 23.48 -8.53
N TRP A 45 -12.97 22.68 -7.68
CA TRP A 45 -11.79 23.13 -6.92
C TRP A 45 -10.55 23.23 -7.81
N SER A 46 -9.96 24.42 -7.90
CA SER A 46 -8.70 24.68 -8.63
C SER A 46 -7.52 25.01 -7.70
N GLY A 47 -7.70 24.84 -6.40
CA GLY A 47 -6.69 25.14 -5.39
C GLY A 47 -5.72 23.97 -5.15
N ALA A 48 -4.98 24.06 -4.04
CA ALA A 48 -4.06 23.01 -3.63
C ALA A 48 -4.81 21.68 -3.42
N THR A 49 -4.28 20.59 -3.99
CA THR A 49 -4.87 19.25 -3.87
C THR A 49 -4.10 18.32 -2.94
N ILE A 50 -2.94 18.76 -2.47
CA ILE A 50 -2.03 17.99 -1.62
C ILE A 50 -2.14 18.52 -0.19
N CYS A 51 -2.46 17.65 0.75
CA CYS A 51 -2.47 18.00 2.17
C CYS A 51 -1.06 18.04 2.76
N PRO A 52 -0.84 18.77 3.89
CA PRO A 52 0.46 18.78 4.56
C PRO A 52 0.87 17.38 5.01
N SER A 53 2.17 17.16 5.19
CA SER A 53 2.70 15.89 5.67
C SER A 53 1.98 15.42 6.94
N GLY A 54 1.49 14.18 6.94
CA GLY A 54 0.69 13.63 8.04
C GLY A 54 -0.83 13.78 7.89
N TRP A 55 -1.29 14.41 6.80
CA TRP A 55 -2.70 14.70 6.53
C TRP A 55 -3.11 14.15 5.18
N SER A 56 -4.35 13.68 5.07
CA SER A 56 -4.91 13.13 3.83
C SER A 56 -6.15 13.88 3.39
N CYS A 57 -6.35 13.96 2.08
CA CYS A 57 -7.51 14.61 1.51
C CYS A 57 -8.72 13.68 1.54
N SER A 58 -9.60 13.86 2.52
CA SER A 58 -10.80 13.05 2.70
C SER A 58 -12.01 13.70 2.03
N VAL A 59 -12.77 12.93 1.26
CA VAL A 59 -14.01 13.41 0.64
C VAL A 59 -15.05 13.64 1.73
N VAL A 60 -15.58 14.87 1.82
CA VAL A 60 -16.73 15.19 2.72
C VAL A 60 -18.02 15.20 1.90
N ASN A 61 -17.97 15.76 0.69
CA ASN A 61 -19.01 15.68 -0.34
C ASN A 61 -18.40 15.93 -1.72
N ASP A 62 -19.20 15.78 -2.78
CA ASP A 62 -18.75 15.90 -4.18
C ASP A 62 -18.02 17.20 -4.51
N TYR A 63 -18.36 18.30 -3.84
CA TYR A 63 -17.78 19.63 -4.08
C TYR A 63 -16.71 20.02 -3.07
N TYR A 64 -16.50 19.23 -2.00
CA TYR A 64 -15.62 19.58 -0.89
C TYR A 64 -14.91 18.37 -0.29
N PHE A 65 -13.60 18.31 -0.49
CA PHE A 65 -12.71 17.33 0.16
C PHE A 65 -11.83 18.09 1.15
N GLN A 66 -11.62 17.54 2.34
CA GLN A 66 -10.96 18.21 3.46
C GLN A 66 -9.70 17.46 3.89
N CYS A 67 -8.62 18.20 4.18
CA CYS A 67 -7.43 17.62 4.79
C CYS A 67 -7.72 17.22 6.23
N LEU A 68 -7.71 15.93 6.54
CA LEU A 68 -7.87 15.39 7.90
C LEU A 68 -6.61 14.67 8.38
N PRO A 69 -6.33 14.63 9.69
CA PRO A 69 -5.14 13.94 10.22
C PRO A 69 -5.35 12.42 10.12
N GLY A 70 -4.41 11.74 9.46
CA GLY A 70 -4.48 10.30 9.10
C GLY A 70 -3.77 10.09 7.77
N ALA A 71 -2.50 9.69 7.81
CA ALA A 71 -1.50 10.03 6.79
C ALA A 71 -1.39 9.04 5.62
N SER A 72 -1.46 9.54 4.38
CA SER A 72 -0.87 8.92 3.19
C SER A 72 0.22 9.82 2.62
N THR A 73 1.41 9.25 2.40
CA THR A 73 2.46 9.81 1.55
C THR A 73 2.38 9.14 0.18
N VAL A 74 1.92 9.86 -0.85
CA VAL A 74 1.98 9.39 -2.25
C VAL A 74 3.27 9.93 -2.89
N GLY A 75 4.15 9.00 -3.27
CA GLY A 75 5.28 9.25 -4.16
C GLY A 75 4.83 9.51 -5.61
N THR A 76 5.65 10.26 -6.31
CA THR A 76 5.44 10.91 -7.61
C THR A 76 5.31 9.91 -8.77
N PRO A 77 4.42 10.12 -9.77
CA PRO A 77 4.42 9.31 -10.99
C PRO A 77 5.52 9.79 -11.95
N THR A 78 6.51 8.94 -12.25
CA THR A 78 7.45 9.16 -13.36
C THR A 78 6.88 8.62 -14.66
N THR A 79 6.70 9.51 -15.63
CA THR A 79 6.39 9.22 -17.03
C THR A 79 7.63 8.69 -17.75
N SER A 80 7.49 7.60 -18.53
CA SER A 80 8.47 7.22 -19.55
C SER A 80 7.75 6.84 -20.85
N ASN A 81 8.10 7.53 -21.93
CA ASN A 81 7.57 7.32 -23.27
C ASN A 81 8.59 6.57 -24.14
N ALA A 82 8.12 5.45 -24.70
CA ALA A 82 8.25 4.92 -26.08
C ALA A 82 9.61 4.64 -26.78
N GLY A 83 9.66 3.44 -27.39
CA GLY A 83 10.38 3.08 -28.63
C GLY A 83 11.21 1.79 -28.48
N GLY A 84 11.10 0.70 -29.24
CA GLY A 84 10.29 0.22 -30.38
C GLY A 84 10.73 -1.26 -30.57
N GLY A 85 9.86 -2.24 -30.82
CA GLY A 85 9.35 -2.62 -32.14
C GLY A 85 9.78 -4.06 -32.50
N SER A 86 8.81 -4.99 -32.66
CA SER A 86 8.73 -6.03 -33.71
C SER A 86 7.72 -7.16 -33.40
N THR A 87 6.58 -7.07 -34.10
CA THR A 87 5.78 -8.09 -34.81
C THR A 87 5.45 -9.49 -34.25
N SER A 88 4.14 -9.78 -34.42
CA SER A 88 3.44 -11.09 -34.52
C SER A 88 3.04 -11.72 -33.17
N SER A 89 1.81 -12.12 -32.89
CA SER A 89 0.66 -12.49 -33.72
C SER A 89 -0.66 -12.26 -32.98
N THR A 90 -1.68 -11.80 -33.72
CA THR A 90 -3.08 -11.62 -33.33
C THR A 90 -3.75 -12.92 -32.86
N ILE A 91 -4.15 -12.97 -31.59
CA ILE A 91 -5.39 -13.62 -31.13
C ILE A 91 -6.05 -12.66 -30.14
N ALA A 92 -7.18 -12.09 -30.56
CA ALA A 92 -8.00 -11.24 -29.72
C ALA A 92 -8.81 -12.12 -28.77
N THR A 93 -8.37 -12.22 -27.53
CA THR A 93 -9.18 -12.67 -26.40
C THR A 93 -9.91 -11.45 -25.86
N PRO A 94 -11.24 -11.50 -25.64
CA PRO A 94 -12.00 -10.31 -25.30
C PRO A 94 -11.47 -9.75 -23.98
N THR A 95 -11.24 -8.43 -23.96
CA THR A 95 -11.13 -7.66 -22.73
C THR A 95 -12.50 -7.76 -22.06
N THR A 96 -12.69 -8.77 -21.23
CA THR A 96 -13.79 -8.74 -20.27
C THR A 96 -13.49 -7.58 -19.34
N SER A 97 -14.23 -6.49 -19.51
CA SER A 97 -14.52 -5.55 -18.42
C SER A 97 -14.68 -6.38 -17.15
N ALA A 98 -13.91 -6.09 -16.10
CA ALA A 98 -13.98 -6.78 -14.83
C ALA A 98 -15.39 -6.67 -14.25
N SER A 99 -16.23 -7.65 -14.59
CA SER A 99 -17.53 -7.91 -13.98
C SER A 99 -17.28 -8.89 -12.84
N GLY A 100 -16.74 -8.38 -11.74
CA GLY A 100 -16.47 -9.15 -10.53
C GLY A 100 -16.85 -8.36 -9.28
N GLY A 101 -17.91 -7.56 -9.36
CA GLY A 101 -18.29 -6.67 -8.27
C GLY A 101 -18.75 -7.46 -7.05
N SER A 102 -17.86 -7.62 -6.06
CA SER A 102 -18.28 -7.77 -4.67
C SER A 102 -19.28 -6.67 -4.31
N ALA A 103 -20.08 -6.91 -3.26
CA ALA A 103 -21.03 -5.93 -2.75
C ALA A 103 -20.36 -4.57 -2.57
N THR A 104 -21.08 -3.49 -2.89
CA THR A 104 -20.58 -2.13 -2.68
C THR A 104 -20.09 -1.97 -1.25
N LEU A 105 -18.93 -1.33 -1.09
CA LEU A 105 -18.31 -1.11 0.21
C LEU A 105 -19.25 -0.33 1.13
N ALA A 106 -19.56 -0.91 2.28
CA ALA A 106 -20.36 -0.26 3.31
C ALA A 106 -19.57 0.89 3.94
N ALA A 107 -20.27 1.95 4.34
CA ALA A 107 -19.63 3.10 4.97
C ALA A 107 -18.87 2.69 6.24
N GLY A 108 -17.61 3.13 6.35
CA GLY A 108 -16.74 2.81 7.48
C GLY A 108 -16.03 1.45 7.40
N TYR A 109 -16.29 0.66 6.35
CA TYR A 109 -15.58 -0.59 6.10
C TYR A 109 -14.44 -0.39 5.08
N SER A 110 -13.58 -1.39 4.98
CA SER A 110 -12.58 -1.55 3.91
C SER A 110 -12.60 -2.99 3.41
N PHE A 111 -12.32 -3.19 2.13
CA PHE A 111 -11.80 -4.49 1.71
C PHE A 111 -10.36 -4.63 2.23
N ILE A 112 -9.82 -5.84 2.29
CA ILE A 112 -8.40 -6.06 2.56
C ILE A 112 -7.86 -6.97 1.46
N ARG A 113 -6.71 -6.64 0.87
CA ARG A 113 -6.13 -7.37 -0.26
C ARG A 113 -4.62 -7.46 -0.18
N ALA A 114 -4.05 -8.51 -0.77
CA ALA A 114 -2.62 -8.62 -0.98
C ALA A 114 -2.14 -7.63 -2.06
N VAL A 115 -0.94 -7.08 -1.85
CA VAL A 115 -0.33 -6.08 -2.73
C VAL A 115 0.98 -6.55 -3.37
N GLU A 116 1.30 -7.83 -3.24
CA GLU A 116 2.50 -8.45 -3.82
C GLU A 116 2.15 -9.73 -4.59
N ASP A 117 3.01 -10.10 -5.54
CA ASP A 117 2.90 -11.39 -6.21
C ASP A 117 3.28 -12.53 -5.25
N PRO A 118 2.66 -13.72 -5.35
CA PRO A 118 1.76 -14.16 -6.42
C PRO A 118 0.28 -13.87 -6.16
N ASN A 119 -0.08 -13.31 -5.00
CA ASN A 119 -1.48 -13.13 -4.60
C ASN A 119 -1.99 -11.71 -4.84
N PHE A 120 -1.34 -10.96 -5.72
CA PHE A 120 -1.68 -9.58 -6.02
C PHE A 120 -3.17 -9.45 -6.35
N HIS A 121 -3.86 -8.55 -5.66
CA HIS A 121 -5.30 -8.32 -5.78
C HIS A 121 -6.19 -9.54 -5.43
N LYS A 122 -5.71 -10.48 -4.63
CA LYS A 122 -6.56 -11.42 -3.89
C LYS A 122 -7.05 -10.78 -2.59
N TYR A 123 -8.30 -11.03 -2.24
CA TYR A 123 -9.02 -10.34 -1.18
C TYR A 123 -9.29 -11.24 0.02
N LEU A 124 -9.08 -10.71 1.22
CA LEU A 124 -9.37 -11.41 2.46
C LEU A 124 -10.86 -11.70 2.57
N ARG A 125 -11.17 -12.93 2.99
CA ARG A 125 -12.53 -13.40 3.28
C ARG A 125 -12.50 -14.59 4.24
N SER A 126 -13.68 -15.01 4.66
CA SER A 126 -13.90 -16.33 5.25
C SER A 126 -13.90 -17.39 4.14
N GLU A 127 -13.25 -18.54 4.39
CA GLU A 127 -13.17 -19.65 3.43
C GLU A 127 -14.56 -20.11 3.00
N ILE A 128 -15.41 -20.35 3.99
CA ILE A 128 -16.85 -20.51 3.79
C ILE A 128 -17.46 -19.11 3.93
N ILE A 129 -18.04 -18.61 2.85
CA ILE A 129 -18.53 -17.23 2.76
C ILE A 129 -19.49 -16.92 3.90
N ASN A 130 -19.17 -15.88 4.67
CA ASN A 130 -19.95 -15.36 5.79
C ASN A 130 -20.15 -16.32 6.98
N THR A 131 -19.24 -17.28 7.20
CA THR A 131 -19.27 -18.14 8.38
C THR A 131 -17.93 -18.21 9.10
N ALA A 132 -17.96 -18.60 10.38
CA ALA A 132 -16.76 -18.97 11.12
C ALA A 132 -16.04 -20.12 10.38
N SER A 133 -14.84 -19.85 9.89
CA SER A 133 -14.02 -20.72 9.03
C SER A 133 -12.60 -20.16 8.94
N ASN A 134 -11.71 -20.79 8.17
CA ASN A 134 -10.35 -20.24 7.98
C ASN A 134 -10.40 -18.88 7.28
N ALA A 135 -9.39 -18.05 7.53
CA ALA A 135 -9.19 -16.84 6.77
C ALA A 135 -8.37 -17.15 5.52
N VAL A 136 -8.91 -16.76 4.37
CA VAL A 136 -8.28 -17.02 3.06
C VAL A 136 -8.23 -15.75 2.21
N LEU A 137 -7.32 -15.71 1.25
CA LEU A 137 -7.40 -14.78 0.13
C LEU A 137 -8.17 -15.40 -1.04
N GLY A 138 -9.10 -14.66 -1.62
CA GLY A 138 -9.94 -15.09 -2.73
C GLY A 138 -10.05 -14.06 -3.85
N GLU A 139 -10.96 -14.30 -4.79
CA GLU A 139 -11.21 -13.39 -5.91
C GLU A 139 -11.95 -12.12 -5.47
N PRO A 140 -11.84 -11.02 -6.25
CA PRO A 140 -12.57 -9.79 -5.98
C PRO A 140 -14.09 -9.98 -5.81
N ALA A 141 -14.70 -10.96 -6.50
CA ALA A 141 -16.13 -11.23 -6.42
C ALA A 141 -16.58 -11.70 -5.02
N ASP A 142 -15.68 -12.34 -4.27
CA ASP A 142 -15.94 -12.92 -2.96
C ASP A 142 -15.34 -12.08 -1.82
N ALA A 143 -14.82 -10.90 -2.14
CA ALA A 143 -14.14 -10.02 -1.20
C ALA A 143 -15.07 -9.63 -0.05
N ALA A 144 -14.63 -9.89 1.19
CA ALA A 144 -15.35 -9.49 2.38
C ALA A 144 -14.95 -8.06 2.81
N GLN A 145 -15.79 -7.47 3.66
CA GLN A 145 -15.61 -6.09 4.13
C GLN A 145 -15.30 -6.10 5.63
N PHE A 146 -14.35 -5.27 6.03
CA PHE A 146 -13.76 -5.30 7.37
C PHE A 146 -13.76 -3.93 8.03
N VAL A 147 -13.83 -3.93 9.36
CA VAL A 147 -13.58 -2.78 10.21
C VAL A 147 -12.70 -3.22 11.37
N ILE A 148 -11.88 -2.31 11.91
CA ILE A 148 -11.16 -2.56 13.17
C ILE A 148 -11.82 -1.77 14.29
N THR A 149 -12.26 -2.45 15.34
CA THR A 149 -12.83 -1.83 16.55
C THR A 149 -12.16 -2.43 17.78
N ASN A 150 -11.60 -1.58 18.67
CA ASN A 150 -10.95 -2.02 19.91
C ASN A 150 -9.89 -3.13 19.70
N GLY A 151 -9.12 -3.04 18.62
CA GLY A 151 -8.08 -4.03 18.28
C GLY A 151 -8.60 -5.33 17.66
N GLN A 152 -9.91 -5.44 17.42
CA GLN A 152 -10.52 -6.59 16.75
C GLN A 152 -10.69 -6.28 15.27
N LEU A 153 -10.20 -7.16 14.39
CA LEU A 153 -10.56 -7.14 12.97
C LEU A 153 -11.89 -7.87 12.80
N ILE A 154 -12.89 -7.16 12.30
CA ILE A 154 -14.29 -7.63 12.25
C ILE A 154 -14.72 -7.70 10.78
N GLN A 155 -15.07 -8.89 10.31
CA GLN A 155 -15.71 -9.10 9.03
C GLN A 155 -17.22 -8.81 9.14
N ASN A 156 -17.77 -8.07 8.18
CA ASN A 156 -19.20 -7.99 7.97
C ASN A 156 -19.70 -9.26 7.25
N ALA A 157 -20.25 -10.22 8.01
CA ALA A 157 -20.86 -11.42 7.44
C ALA A 157 -22.38 -11.29 7.38
N ASN A 158 -22.85 -10.43 6.47
CA ASN A 158 -24.28 -10.14 6.27
C ASN A 158 -25.02 -9.70 7.54
N GLY A 159 -24.39 -8.83 8.34
CA GLY A 159 -24.96 -8.31 9.59
C GLY A 159 -24.63 -9.14 10.83
N THR A 160 -24.06 -10.35 10.68
CA THR A 160 -23.44 -11.06 11.80
C THR A 160 -21.93 -10.75 11.79
N PRO A 161 -21.36 -10.13 12.83
CA PRO A 161 -19.92 -9.87 12.86
C PRO A 161 -19.15 -11.18 13.07
N LEU A 162 -18.09 -11.39 12.29
CA LEU A 162 -17.08 -12.41 12.58
C LEU A 162 -15.77 -11.73 12.98
N TYR A 163 -15.11 -12.26 13.99
CA TYR A 163 -13.89 -11.72 14.56
C TYR A 163 -12.69 -12.55 14.12
N ALA A 164 -11.64 -11.89 13.66
CA ALA A 164 -10.39 -12.57 13.33
C ALA A 164 -9.74 -13.11 14.60
N ILE A 165 -9.42 -14.40 14.59
CA ILE A 165 -8.65 -15.09 15.62
C ILE A 165 -7.31 -15.49 15.00
N VAL A 166 -6.22 -15.24 15.72
CA VAL A 166 -4.90 -15.81 15.39
C VAL A 166 -4.59 -16.88 16.42
N GLU A 167 -4.17 -18.05 15.96
CA GLU A 167 -3.88 -19.17 16.87
C GLU A 167 -2.73 -18.84 17.85
N ASN A 168 -2.73 -19.53 18.99
CA ASN A 168 -1.65 -19.39 19.95
C ASN A 168 -0.38 -20.07 19.45
N ARG A 169 0.77 -19.41 19.66
CA ARG A 169 2.07 -20.02 19.38
C ARG A 169 2.36 -21.15 20.37
N ALA A 170 2.43 -22.39 19.87
CA ALA A 170 2.64 -23.57 20.72
C ALA A 170 4.04 -23.62 21.36
N ASN A 171 5.08 -23.23 20.62
CA ASN A 171 6.47 -23.17 21.09
C ASN A 171 7.32 -22.29 20.14
N ASP A 172 8.62 -22.16 20.42
CA ASP A 172 9.54 -21.32 19.66
C ASP A 172 9.91 -21.84 18.26
N THR A 173 9.59 -23.09 17.93
CA THR A 173 9.79 -23.65 16.58
C THR A 173 8.64 -23.34 15.63
N VAL A 174 7.48 -22.91 16.15
CA VAL A 174 6.37 -22.41 15.33
C VAL A 174 6.74 -21.03 14.77
N VAL A 175 6.72 -20.91 13.44
CA VAL A 175 7.14 -19.72 12.67
C VAL A 175 5.99 -19.01 11.94
N MET A 176 4.79 -19.56 11.98
CA MET A 176 3.59 -18.96 11.41
C MET A 176 2.39 -19.31 12.27
N LEU A 177 1.39 -18.41 12.32
CA LEU A 177 0.17 -18.61 13.10
C LEU A 177 -1.04 -18.45 12.19
N LYS A 178 -1.88 -19.48 12.08
CA LYS A 178 -3.07 -19.46 11.23
C LYS A 178 -4.09 -18.43 11.74
N MET A 179 -4.69 -17.70 10.80
CA MET A 179 -5.82 -16.82 11.07
C MET A 179 -7.15 -17.50 10.70
N SER A 180 -8.18 -17.31 11.51
CA SER A 180 -9.53 -17.82 11.28
C SER A 180 -10.59 -16.82 11.72
N TRP A 181 -11.84 -17.11 11.42
CA TRP A 181 -13.00 -16.30 11.78
C TRP A 181 -13.84 -17.00 12.85
N SER A 182 -14.26 -16.24 13.87
CA SER A 182 -15.09 -16.72 14.97
C SER A 182 -16.32 -15.83 15.16
N GLU A 183 -17.41 -16.38 15.69
CA GLU A 183 -18.56 -15.61 16.16
C GLU A 183 -18.29 -14.91 17.51
N THR A 184 -17.20 -15.30 18.19
CA THR A 184 -16.77 -14.70 19.45
C THR A 184 -15.51 -13.84 19.27
N PRO A 185 -15.41 -12.68 19.93
CA PRO A 185 -14.22 -11.83 19.86
C PRO A 185 -12.94 -12.54 20.33
N ALA A 186 -11.80 -12.16 19.74
CA ALA A 186 -10.50 -12.60 20.20
C ALA A 186 -10.21 -12.07 21.61
N THR A 187 -9.69 -12.94 22.47
CA THR A 187 -9.29 -12.59 23.85
C THR A 187 -7.85 -12.10 23.94
N SER A 188 -7.10 -12.17 22.84
CA SER A 188 -5.71 -11.75 22.76
C SER A 188 -5.34 -11.35 21.33
N GLY A 189 -4.18 -10.71 21.19
CA GLY A 189 -3.76 -10.11 19.93
C GLY A 189 -4.49 -8.79 19.67
N THR A 190 -3.94 -7.99 18.77
CA THR A 190 -4.48 -6.68 18.40
C THR A 190 -4.19 -6.46 16.93
N PHE A 191 -5.25 -6.22 16.17
CA PHE A 191 -5.19 -5.75 14.80
C PHE A 191 -5.22 -4.22 14.79
N VAL A 192 -4.39 -3.63 13.96
CA VAL A 192 -4.41 -2.19 13.67
C VAL A 192 -4.17 -1.95 12.19
N PHE A 193 -4.64 -0.81 11.69
CA PHE A 193 -4.17 -0.27 10.42
C PHE A 193 -3.06 0.75 10.70
N SER A 194 -1.92 0.56 10.05
CA SER A 194 -0.81 1.52 10.00
C SER A 194 -0.78 2.11 8.60
N GLY A 195 -1.44 3.26 8.42
CA GLY A 195 -1.85 3.69 7.08
C GLY A 195 -2.95 2.76 6.56
N ASP A 196 -2.72 2.11 5.42
CA ASP A 196 -3.59 1.06 4.87
C ASP A 196 -3.12 -0.36 5.25
N THR A 197 -1.88 -0.51 5.71
CA THR A 197 -1.29 -1.81 6.03
C THR A 197 -1.99 -2.44 7.22
N LEU A 198 -2.48 -3.67 7.08
CA LEU A 198 -3.00 -4.45 8.20
C LEU A 198 -1.83 -5.04 9.00
N GLU A 199 -1.83 -4.73 10.29
CA GLU A 199 -0.83 -5.23 11.24
C GLU A 199 -1.50 -6.04 12.33
N TRP A 200 -0.76 -7.01 12.86
CA TRP A 200 -1.15 -7.77 14.04
C TRP A 200 -0.01 -7.88 15.05
N SER A 201 -0.31 -7.74 16.32
CA SER A 201 0.67 -7.93 17.40
C SER A 201 0.04 -8.55 18.63
N ILE A 202 0.86 -9.18 19.47
CA ILE A 202 0.48 -9.69 20.77
C ILE A 202 1.64 -9.51 21.75
N PRO A 203 1.40 -9.17 23.04
CA PRO A 203 2.50 -8.90 23.98
C PRO A 203 3.47 -10.07 24.20
N THR A 204 3.02 -11.30 23.98
CA THR A 204 3.81 -12.52 24.22
C THR A 204 4.76 -12.87 23.06
N ILE A 205 4.66 -12.20 21.91
CA ILE A 205 5.45 -12.51 20.72
C ILE A 205 6.08 -11.23 20.20
N THR A 206 7.41 -11.15 20.24
CA THR A 206 8.16 -10.09 19.56
C THR A 206 8.48 -10.55 18.14
N ARG A 207 8.14 -9.72 17.16
CA ARG A 207 8.35 -9.95 15.72
C ARG A 207 9.02 -8.73 15.11
N PRO A 208 9.92 -8.89 14.10
CA PRO A 208 10.61 -7.76 13.48
C PRO A 208 9.66 -6.86 12.68
N GLN A 209 8.58 -7.42 12.14
CA GLN A 209 7.61 -6.73 11.30
C GLN A 209 6.20 -7.18 11.64
N THR A 210 5.36 -6.27 12.12
CA THR A 210 3.95 -6.49 12.50
C THR A 210 2.99 -6.60 11.30
N ASN A 211 3.47 -6.25 10.10
CA ASN A 211 2.76 -6.30 8.82
C ASN A 211 3.13 -7.50 7.93
N ALA A 212 3.98 -8.42 8.40
CA ALA A 212 4.37 -9.60 7.63
C ALA A 212 3.32 -10.71 7.74
N TRP A 213 2.86 -11.21 6.59
CA TRP A 213 1.89 -12.30 6.48
C TRP A 213 2.47 -13.41 5.60
N TYR A 214 2.04 -14.63 5.84
CA TYR A 214 2.18 -15.70 4.85
C TYR A 214 0.83 -16.02 4.26
N VAL A 215 0.82 -16.34 2.97
CA VAL A 215 -0.32 -16.93 2.29
C VAL A 215 0.10 -18.27 1.74
N CYS A 216 -0.53 -19.33 2.21
CA CYS A 216 -0.15 -20.70 1.89
C CYS A 216 -1.33 -21.42 1.26
N ALA A 217 -1.10 -22.15 0.16
CA ALA A 217 -2.12 -23.03 -0.37
C ALA A 217 -2.29 -24.27 0.54
N ASP A 218 -3.53 -24.61 0.90
CA ASP A 218 -3.84 -25.91 1.50
C ASP A 218 -3.97 -27.02 0.41
N ASP A 219 -4.27 -28.24 0.84
CA ASP A 219 -4.41 -29.40 -0.07
C ASP A 219 -5.62 -29.24 -1.03
N GLU A 220 -6.60 -28.42 -0.64
CA GLU A 220 -7.78 -28.06 -1.43
C GLU A 220 -7.53 -26.86 -2.36
N GLY A 221 -6.39 -26.18 -2.24
CA GLY A 221 -5.99 -25.01 -3.03
C GLY A 221 -6.52 -23.68 -2.50
N ASN A 222 -7.08 -23.63 -1.30
CA ASN A 222 -7.43 -22.38 -0.64
C ASN A 222 -6.16 -21.66 -0.17
N LEU A 223 -6.15 -20.33 -0.30
CA LEU A 223 -5.01 -19.49 0.07
C LEU A 223 -5.14 -19.02 1.52
N ASP A 224 -4.83 -19.91 2.46
CA ASP A 224 -4.88 -19.64 3.90
C ASP A 224 -3.95 -18.51 4.32
N VAL A 225 -4.43 -17.65 5.23
CA VAL A 225 -3.68 -16.49 5.75
C VAL A 225 -3.08 -16.80 7.11
N TYR A 226 -1.78 -16.54 7.25
CA TYR A 226 -1.03 -16.73 8.49
C TYR A 226 -0.29 -15.45 8.86
N VAL A 227 -0.13 -15.21 10.16
CA VAL A 227 0.86 -14.26 10.66
C VAL A 227 2.26 -14.86 10.46
N ASN A 228 3.17 -14.12 9.82
CA ASN A 228 4.57 -14.49 9.73
C ASN A 228 5.31 -14.10 11.04
N LEU A 229 5.86 -15.09 11.75
CA LEU A 229 6.68 -14.88 12.96
C LEU A 229 8.18 -14.87 12.68
N GLY A 230 8.59 -15.26 11.47
CA GLY A 230 9.97 -15.24 10.99
C GLY A 230 10.41 -13.85 10.54
N PHE A 231 11.56 -13.82 9.87
CA PHE A 231 11.99 -12.65 9.13
C PHE A 231 11.32 -12.67 7.75
N TYR A 232 10.69 -11.56 7.36
CA TYR A 232 10.07 -11.41 6.05
C TYR A 232 11.08 -11.70 4.94
N SER A 233 10.66 -12.43 3.89
CA SER A 233 11.49 -12.85 2.76
C SER A 233 12.69 -13.76 3.10
N TYR A 234 12.68 -14.41 4.28
CA TYR A 234 13.74 -15.35 4.66
C TYR A 234 13.14 -16.65 5.22
N ASN A 235 13.51 -17.78 4.61
CA ASN A 235 12.99 -19.11 4.94
C ASN A 235 11.46 -19.22 4.86
N THR A 236 10.84 -18.56 3.87
CA THR A 236 9.42 -18.73 3.53
C THR A 236 9.10 -20.23 3.44
N PRO A 237 8.11 -20.74 4.19
CA PRO A 237 7.76 -22.15 4.15
C PRO A 237 7.38 -22.59 2.73
N ALA A 238 7.68 -23.84 2.38
CA ALA A 238 7.35 -24.38 1.06
C ALA A 238 5.83 -24.33 0.82
N GLY A 239 5.42 -23.80 -0.33
CA GLY A 239 4.00 -23.61 -0.66
C GLY A 239 3.39 -22.32 -0.12
N CYS A 240 4.16 -21.49 0.58
CA CYS A 240 3.75 -20.18 1.05
C CYS A 240 4.41 -19.06 0.25
N ALA A 241 3.72 -17.92 0.19
CA ALA A 241 4.27 -16.64 -0.23
C ALA A 241 4.31 -15.68 0.97
N ASP A 242 5.38 -14.87 1.06
CA ASP A 242 5.38 -13.68 1.91
C ASP A 242 4.46 -12.63 1.28
N GLU A 243 3.63 -12.01 2.11
CA GLU A 243 2.67 -11.02 1.68
C GLU A 243 2.62 -9.84 2.65
N THR A 244 2.23 -8.70 2.09
CA THR A 244 1.67 -7.59 2.84
C THR A 244 0.23 -7.40 2.39
N ILE A 245 -0.69 -7.21 3.34
CA ILE A 245 -2.12 -7.05 3.04
C ILE A 245 -2.60 -5.68 3.52
N HIS A 246 -3.34 -5.00 2.66
CA HIS A 246 -3.69 -3.59 2.79
C HIS A 246 -5.19 -3.39 2.68
N ALA A 247 -5.70 -2.43 3.45
CA ALA A 247 -7.03 -1.89 3.28
C ALA A 247 -7.20 -1.32 1.87
N TYR A 248 -8.34 -1.61 1.26
CA TYR A 248 -8.74 -1.05 -0.01
C TYR A 248 -10.15 -0.47 0.12
N THR A 249 -10.26 0.83 -0.14
CA THR A 249 -11.48 1.62 0.10
C THR A 249 -12.22 2.00 -1.19
N GLY A 250 -11.86 1.37 -2.31
CA GLY A 250 -12.64 1.49 -3.54
C GLY A 250 -14.07 1.00 -3.35
N ALA A 251 -15.01 1.57 -4.10
CA ALA A 251 -16.43 1.25 -3.96
C ALA A 251 -16.74 -0.24 -4.18
N THR A 252 -15.93 -0.93 -4.98
CA THR A 252 -16.00 -2.36 -5.24
C THR A 252 -14.60 -2.95 -5.28
N ALA A 253 -14.42 -4.18 -4.81
CA ALA A 253 -13.20 -4.94 -5.04
C ALA A 253 -12.93 -5.10 -6.55
N THR A 254 -11.67 -4.96 -6.94
CA THR A 254 -11.23 -5.07 -8.34
C THR A 254 -10.04 -6.01 -8.46
N ALA A 255 -9.97 -6.69 -9.61
CA ALA A 255 -8.79 -7.42 -10.04
C ALA A 255 -7.64 -6.48 -10.39
#